data_AF-A0A2B1KW26-F1
#
_entry.id   AF-A0A2B1KW26-F1
#
_cell.length_a   1.000
_cell.length_b   1.000
_cell.length_c   1.000
_cell.angle_alpha   90.00
_cell.angle_beta   90.00
_cell.angle_gamma   90.00
#
_symmetry.space_group_name_H-M   'P 1'
#
loop_
_entity.id
_entity.type
_entity.pdbx_description
1 polymer ?
#
loop_
_entity_poly.entity_id
_entity_poly.type
_entity_poly.pdbx_seq_one_letter_code
_entity_poly.pdbx_strand_id
1 'polypeptide(L)'
;KVDLLQNGKVVDTKEVTAASEWKYTFEKLQAYDAEGKAYKYEVKEQAVEGYKSKVKGYDITNTKVGETKVEGTKTWNDDNAKDRPTMIKVDLLQNGKVVDTKEVTAASEWKYTFGKLQAYDANGVAYKYEVKEQPVAGYETKVSGTDIT
;
A
#
# COMPACT_ATOMS: atom_id res chain seq x y z
N LYS A 1 9.67 -3.64 18.33
CA LYS A 1 10.83 -4.25 19.04
C LYS A 1 11.87 -4.64 18.01
N VAL A 2 13.14 -4.46 18.31
CA VAL A 2 14.26 -4.80 17.43
C VAL A 2 14.99 -6.01 18.00
N ASP A 3 15.12 -7.05 17.19
CA ASP A 3 15.87 -8.27 17.50
C ASP A 3 17.29 -8.15 16.95
N LEU A 4 18.29 -8.52 17.74
CA LEU A 4 19.65 -8.75 17.30
C LEU A 4 19.82 -10.21 16.90
N LEU A 5 20.32 -10.44 15.69
CA LEU A 5 20.63 -11.76 15.19
C LEU A 5 22.15 -11.95 15.16
N GLN A 6 22.62 -13.08 15.71
CA GLN A 6 23.99 -13.57 15.58
C GLN A 6 23.95 -14.82 14.70
N ASN A 7 24.62 -14.79 13.55
CA ASN A 7 24.61 -15.87 12.56
C ASN A 7 23.18 -16.37 12.23
N GLY A 8 22.23 -15.45 12.11
CA GLY A 8 20.82 -15.74 11.80
C GLY A 8 19.95 -16.20 12.97
N LYS A 9 20.49 -16.30 14.20
CA LYS A 9 19.72 -16.63 15.41
C LYS A 9 19.49 -15.39 16.26
N VAL A 10 18.27 -15.20 16.76
CA VAL A 10 17.97 -14.12 17.71
C VAL A 10 18.71 -14.40 19.01
N VAL A 11 19.48 -13.42 19.49
CA VAL A 11 20.28 -13.51 20.72
C VAL A 11 19.94 -12.42 21.75
N ASP A 12 19.33 -11.32 21.32
CA ASP A 12 18.85 -10.25 22.19
C ASP A 12 17.69 -9.50 21.52
N THR A 13 16.88 -8.79 22.30
CA THR A 13 15.75 -7.99 21.84
C THR A 13 15.69 -6.68 22.63
N LYS A 14 15.60 -5.56 21.91
CA LYS A 14 15.38 -4.24 22.49
C LYS A 14 13.97 -3.72 22.18
N GLU A 15 13.32 -3.21 23.22
CA GLU A 15 12.18 -2.32 23.05
C GLU A 15 12.68 -0.91 22.74
N VAL A 16 12.11 -0.31 21.71
CA VAL A 16 12.51 0.99 21.18
C VAL A 16 11.27 1.85 21.15
N THR A 17 11.34 3.02 21.78
CA THR A 17 10.19 3.92 21.94
C THR A 17 10.60 5.36 21.62
N ALA A 18 9.62 6.27 21.65
CA ALA A 18 9.89 7.69 21.54
C ALA A 18 10.82 8.21 22.65
N ALA A 19 10.78 7.60 23.85
CA ALA A 19 11.64 7.99 24.97
C ALA A 19 13.12 7.68 24.72
N SER A 20 13.43 6.66 23.91
CA SER A 20 14.79 6.38 23.42
C SER A 20 15.13 7.14 22.14
N GLU A 21 14.32 8.12 21.73
CA GLU A 21 14.44 8.83 20.45
C GLU A 21 14.53 7.88 19.25
N TRP A 22 13.85 6.74 19.31
CA TRP A 22 13.93 5.67 18.30
C TRP A 22 15.33 5.07 18.06
N LYS A 23 16.28 5.33 18.96
CA LYS A 23 17.61 4.74 18.93
C LYS A 23 17.65 3.47 19.78
N TYR A 24 18.57 2.58 19.44
CA TYR A 24 18.83 1.36 20.19
C TYR A 24 20.31 1.00 20.12
N THR A 25 20.79 0.32 21.15
CA THR A 25 22.19 -0.14 21.25
C THR A 25 22.22 -1.55 21.80
N PHE A 26 23.04 -2.39 21.20
CA PHE A 26 23.44 -3.69 21.73
C PHE A 26 24.92 -3.62 22.10
N GLU A 27 25.26 -3.93 23.35
CA GLU A 27 26.62 -3.80 23.88
C GLU A 27 27.21 -5.16 24.24
N LYS A 28 28.53 -5.20 24.43
CA LYS A 28 29.27 -6.40 24.89
C LYS A 28 29.09 -7.62 23.98
N LEU A 29 28.98 -7.38 22.67
CA LEU A 29 28.90 -8.42 21.65
C LEU A 29 30.27 -9.04 21.40
N GLN A 30 30.31 -10.38 21.31
CA GLN A 30 31.53 -11.11 20.99
C GLN A 30 31.83 -10.98 19.49
N ALA A 31 33.08 -10.67 19.12
CA ALA A 31 33.44 -10.55 17.70
C ALA A 31 33.68 -11.91 17.03
N TYR A 32 34.15 -12.91 17.77
CA TYR A 32 34.56 -14.21 17.25
C TYR A 32 34.03 -15.37 18.10
N ASP A 33 33.81 -16.52 17.47
CA ASP A 33 33.54 -17.78 18.17
C ASP A 33 34.81 -18.39 18.78
N ALA A 34 34.66 -19.55 19.43
CA ALA A 34 35.76 -20.23 20.12
C ALA A 34 36.87 -20.69 19.14
N GLU A 35 36.51 -20.88 17.88
CA GLU A 35 37.40 -21.27 16.79
C GLU A 35 38.03 -20.06 16.08
N GLY A 36 37.72 -18.82 16.51
CA GLY A 36 38.27 -17.60 15.95
C GLY A 36 37.59 -17.11 14.66
N LYS A 37 36.42 -17.65 14.31
CA LYS A 37 35.62 -17.18 13.17
C LYS A 37 34.71 -16.03 13.58
N ALA A 38 34.66 -14.99 12.76
CA ALA A 38 33.88 -13.79 13.05
C ALA A 38 32.37 -14.07 13.06
N TYR A 39 31.67 -13.51 14.06
CA TYR A 39 30.22 -13.51 14.08
C TYR A 39 29.66 -12.50 13.08
N LYS A 40 28.61 -12.90 12.36
CA LYS A 40 27.79 -11.99 11.57
C LYS A 40 26.64 -11.49 12.44
N TYR A 41 26.53 -10.17 12.60
CA TYR A 41 25.41 -9.53 13.27
C TYR A 41 24.49 -8.83 12.28
N GLU A 42 23.19 -8.98 12.49
CA GLU A 42 22.12 -8.36 11.72
C GLU A 42 21.01 -7.96 12.67
N VAL A 43 20.15 -7.03 12.25
CA VAL A 43 18.97 -6.65 13.02
C VAL A 43 17.71 -6.97 12.23
N LYS A 44 16.64 -7.24 12.97
CA LYS A 44 15.29 -7.42 12.42
C LYS A 44 14.31 -6.69 13.31
N GLU A 45 13.31 -6.08 12.70
CA GLU A 45 12.16 -5.60 13.47
C GLU A 45 11.07 -6.68 13.56
N GLN A 46 10.46 -6.81 14.72
CA GLN A 46 9.23 -7.57 14.87
C GLN A 46 8.10 -6.86 14.11
N ALA A 47 7.17 -7.63 13.54
CA ALA A 47 6.08 -7.07 12.75
C ALA A 47 5.26 -6.07 13.57
N VAL A 48 5.00 -4.90 12.98
CA VAL A 48 4.13 -3.87 13.55
C VAL A 48 2.91 -3.77 12.65
N GLU A 49 1.72 -3.92 13.22
CA GLU A 49 0.47 -3.86 12.47
C GLU A 49 0.34 -2.50 11.75
N GLY A 50 -0.03 -2.54 10.48
CA GLY A 50 -0.16 -1.34 9.65
C GLY A 50 1.17 -0.70 9.25
N TYR A 51 2.31 -1.37 9.43
CA TYR A 51 3.61 -0.92 8.95
C TYR A 51 4.35 -2.03 8.19
N LYS A 52 5.11 -1.62 7.18
CA LYS A 52 6.08 -2.44 6.47
C LYS A 52 7.47 -1.95 6.82
N SER A 53 8.30 -2.84 7.37
CA SER A 53 9.67 -2.53 7.77
C SER A 53 10.67 -2.83 6.64
N LYS A 54 11.74 -2.04 6.58
CA LYS A 54 12.90 -2.26 5.71
C LYS A 54 14.17 -2.01 6.50
N VAL A 55 15.09 -2.97 6.47
CA VAL A 55 16.39 -2.90 7.16
C VAL A 55 17.48 -2.56 6.14
N LYS A 56 18.33 -1.58 6.45
CA LYS A 56 19.55 -1.26 5.69
C LYS A 56 20.73 -1.17 6.67
N GLY A 57 21.57 -2.20 6.69
CA GLY A 57 22.59 -2.33 7.73
C GLY A 57 21.91 -2.49 9.10
N TYR A 58 21.99 -1.44 9.92
CA TYR A 58 21.33 -1.36 11.22
C TYR A 58 20.23 -0.28 11.27
N ASP A 59 20.00 0.45 10.19
CA ASP A 59 18.88 1.38 10.14
C ASP A 59 17.60 0.63 9.78
N ILE A 60 16.54 0.89 10.54
CA ILE A 60 15.21 0.32 10.34
C ILE A 60 14.27 1.45 9.93
N THR A 61 13.69 1.34 8.74
CA THR A 61 12.67 2.28 8.26
C THR A 61 11.31 1.59 8.28
N ASN A 62 10.35 2.23 8.95
CA ASN A 62 8.95 1.81 8.95
C ASN A 62 8.13 2.69 8.03
N THR A 63 7.49 2.07 7.04
CA THR A 63 6.53 2.74 6.15
C THR A 63 5.12 2.32 6.56
N LYS A 64 4.24 3.29 6.83
CA LYS A 64 2.84 3.02 7.15
C LYS A 64 2.15 2.37 5.94
N VAL A 65 1.63 1.16 6.13
CA VAL A 65 0.77 0.48 5.16
C VAL A 65 -0.68 0.63 5.65
N GLY A 66 -1.32 1.72 5.21
CA GLY A 66 -2.78 1.78 5.23
C GLY A 66 -3.30 1.10 3.98
N GLU A 67 -4.36 0.30 4.10
CA GLU A 67 -5.17 -0.06 2.94
C GLU A 67 -6.35 0.91 2.84
N THR A 68 -6.71 1.27 1.62
CA THR A 68 -7.94 1.98 1.31
C THR A 68 -8.69 1.26 0.19
N LYS A 69 -9.90 1.71 -0.09
CA LYS A 69 -10.69 1.29 -1.24
C LYS A 69 -11.26 2.52 -1.94
N VAL A 70 -11.48 2.37 -3.24
CA VAL A 70 -12.21 3.34 -4.06
C VAL A 70 -13.45 2.64 -4.59
N GLU A 71 -14.62 3.20 -4.32
CA GLU A 71 -15.89 2.68 -4.79
C GLU A 71 -16.73 3.79 -5.40
N GLY A 72 -17.55 3.43 -6.38
CA GLY A 72 -18.37 4.38 -7.10
C GLY A 72 -19.44 3.68 -7.92
N THR A 73 -20.32 4.50 -8.48
CA THR A 73 -21.45 4.08 -9.29
C THR A 73 -21.43 4.80 -10.63
N LYS A 74 -21.95 4.13 -11.68
CA LYS A 74 -22.24 4.75 -12.97
C LYS A 74 -23.75 5.00 -13.06
N THR A 75 -24.11 6.24 -13.33
CA THR A 75 -25.46 6.67 -13.66
C THR A 75 -25.55 6.98 -15.15
N TRP A 76 -26.65 6.63 -15.79
CA TRP A 76 -26.92 6.97 -17.19
C TRP A 76 -28.01 8.04 -17.26
N ASN A 77 -27.69 9.20 -17.84
CA ASN A 77 -28.64 10.29 -18.10
C ASN A 77 -29.02 10.31 -19.58
N ASP A 78 -29.79 9.31 -20.01
CA ASP A 78 -30.07 9.05 -21.43
C ASP A 78 -31.52 8.65 -21.72
N ASP A 79 -32.43 8.92 -20.79
CA ASP A 79 -33.86 8.54 -20.88
C ASP A 79 -34.08 7.03 -21.15
N ASN A 80 -33.22 6.17 -20.57
CA ASN A 80 -33.26 4.72 -20.76
C ASN A 80 -33.11 4.28 -22.21
N ALA A 81 -32.17 4.91 -22.92
CA ALA A 81 -31.78 4.57 -24.29
C ALA A 81 -31.61 3.05 -24.49
N LYS A 82 -32.14 2.52 -25.61
CA LYS A 82 -32.11 1.08 -25.92
C LYS A 82 -30.76 0.61 -26.47
N ASP A 83 -29.94 1.54 -26.93
CA ASP A 83 -28.66 1.34 -27.59
C ASP A 83 -27.46 1.66 -26.68
N ARG A 84 -27.69 1.87 -25.37
CA ARG A 84 -26.61 2.02 -24.40
C ARG A 84 -25.67 0.81 -24.41
N PRO A 85 -24.35 1.02 -24.20
CA PRO A 85 -23.40 -0.09 -24.17
C PRO A 85 -23.71 -1.03 -23.00
N THR A 86 -23.36 -2.30 -23.16
CA THR A 86 -23.52 -3.32 -22.12
C THR A 86 -22.44 -3.25 -21.04
N MET A 87 -21.36 -2.51 -21.31
CA MET A 87 -20.18 -2.39 -20.46
C MET A 87 -19.51 -1.03 -20.64
N ILE A 88 -18.94 -0.49 -19.57
CA ILE A 88 -17.94 0.58 -19.61
C ILE A 88 -16.63 0.10 -18.98
N LYS A 89 -15.55 0.80 -19.27
CA LYS A 89 -14.25 0.63 -18.59
C LYS A 89 -13.98 1.83 -17.70
N VAL A 90 -13.75 1.57 -16.42
CA VAL A 90 -13.37 2.57 -15.43
C VAL A 90 -11.92 2.33 -15.03
N ASP A 91 -11.08 3.33 -15.27
CA ASP A 91 -9.67 3.31 -14.86
C ASP A 91 -9.56 3.89 -13.44
N LEU A 92 -8.77 3.22 -12.60
CA LEU A 92 -8.27 3.76 -11.34
C LEU A 92 -6.94 4.46 -11.61
N LEU A 93 -6.84 5.73 -11.22
CA LEU A 93 -5.62 6.50 -11.30
C LEU A 93 -4.99 6.64 -9.91
N GLN A 94 -3.71 6.32 -9.78
CA GLN A 94 -2.88 6.62 -8.63
C GLN A 94 -1.91 7.73 -9.01
N ASN A 95 -1.99 8.88 -8.35
CA ASN A 95 -1.19 10.07 -8.65
C ASN A 95 -1.19 10.42 -10.16
N GLY A 96 -2.36 10.36 -10.78
CA GLY A 96 -2.54 10.66 -12.21
C GLY A 96 -2.11 9.57 -13.19
N LYS A 97 -1.65 8.40 -12.72
CA LYS A 97 -1.31 7.25 -13.59
C LYS A 97 -2.32 6.13 -13.44
N VAL A 98 -2.77 5.55 -14.55
CA VAL A 98 -3.64 4.38 -14.53
C VAL A 98 -2.88 3.20 -13.90
N VAL A 99 -3.48 2.59 -12.88
CA VAL A 99 -2.91 1.45 -12.14
C VAL A 99 -3.79 0.21 -12.17
N ASP A 100 -5.08 0.37 -12.47
CA ASP A 100 -6.04 -0.72 -12.63
C ASP A 100 -7.20 -0.26 -13.51
N THR A 101 -7.91 -1.21 -14.12
CA THR A 101 -9.11 -0.95 -14.95
C THR A 101 -10.17 -2.01 -14.63
N LYS A 102 -11.41 -1.56 -14.41
CA LYS A 102 -12.56 -2.45 -14.22
C LYS A 102 -13.58 -2.30 -15.32
N GLU A 103 -14.11 -3.44 -15.74
CA GLU A 103 -15.31 -3.54 -16.56
C GLU A 103 -16.54 -3.46 -15.65
N VAL A 104 -17.44 -2.53 -15.96
CA VAL A 104 -18.66 -2.26 -15.18
C VAL A 104 -19.85 -2.47 -16.09
N THR A 105 -20.84 -3.23 -15.62
CA THR A 105 -21.97 -3.68 -16.44
C THR A 105 -23.29 -3.53 -15.68
N ALA A 106 -24.40 -3.74 -16.37
CA ALA A 106 -25.71 -3.83 -15.71
C ALA A 106 -25.77 -4.97 -14.67
N ALA A 107 -25.04 -6.07 -14.87
CA ALA A 107 -25.00 -7.19 -13.94
C ALA A 107 -24.30 -6.84 -12.61
N SER A 108 -23.38 -5.87 -12.62
CA SER A 108 -22.79 -5.32 -11.38
C SER A 108 -23.60 -4.16 -10.80
N GLU A 109 -24.85 -3.98 -11.26
CA GLU A 109 -25.71 -2.84 -10.94
C GLU A 109 -25.03 -1.49 -11.23
N TRP A 110 -24.14 -1.45 -12.23
CA TRP A 110 -23.32 -0.28 -12.54
C TRP A 110 -22.44 0.20 -11.38
N LYS A 111 -22.11 -0.67 -10.43
CA LYS A 111 -21.23 -0.39 -9.30
C LYS A 111 -19.85 -0.97 -9.54
N TYR A 112 -18.83 -0.33 -8.96
CA TYR A 112 -17.47 -0.84 -8.99
C TYR A 112 -16.72 -0.54 -7.69
N THR A 113 -15.71 -1.36 -7.41
CA THR A 113 -14.86 -1.22 -6.22
C THR A 113 -13.43 -1.65 -6.55
N PHE A 114 -12.46 -0.79 -6.29
CA PHE A 114 -11.04 -1.11 -6.24
C PHE A 114 -10.63 -1.25 -4.78
N GLY A 115 -10.31 -2.47 -4.34
CA GLY A 115 -9.99 -2.78 -2.95
C GLY A 115 -8.49 -2.98 -2.71
N LYS A 116 -8.09 -2.99 -1.43
CA LYS A 116 -6.71 -3.28 -0.98
C LYS A 116 -5.68 -2.35 -1.62
N LEU A 117 -6.05 -1.08 -1.81
CA LEU A 117 -5.17 -0.08 -2.37
C LEU A 117 -4.22 0.43 -1.29
N GLN A 118 -2.94 0.52 -1.60
CA GLN A 118 -1.97 1.10 -0.67
C GLN A 118 -2.29 2.59 -0.46
N ALA A 119 -2.45 3.04 0.77
CA ALA A 119 -2.82 4.42 1.06
C ALA A 119 -1.62 5.38 1.05
N TYR A 120 -0.38 4.88 1.26
CA TYR A 120 0.83 5.70 1.37
C TYR A 120 1.99 5.12 0.56
N ASP A 121 2.84 5.98 0.00
CA ASP A 121 4.07 5.58 -0.68
C ASP A 121 5.16 5.12 0.30
N ALA A 122 6.35 4.77 -0.24
CA ALA A 122 7.48 4.31 0.56
C ALA A 122 8.00 5.34 1.58
N ASN A 123 7.74 6.63 1.35
CA ASN A 123 8.13 7.74 2.22
C ASN A 123 7.02 8.12 3.21
N GLY A 124 5.87 7.44 3.17
CA GLY A 124 4.71 7.75 4.01
C GLY A 124 3.83 8.88 3.48
N VAL A 125 3.99 9.30 2.22
CA VAL A 125 3.12 10.30 1.58
C VAL A 125 1.86 9.62 1.05
N ALA A 126 0.68 10.19 1.33
CA ALA A 126 -0.58 9.60 0.90
C ALA A 126 -0.71 9.57 -0.63
N TYR A 127 -1.14 8.45 -1.19
CA TYR A 127 -1.50 8.35 -2.60
C TYR A 127 -2.83 9.07 -2.85
N LYS A 128 -2.88 9.85 -3.92
CA LYS A 128 -4.13 10.39 -4.46
C LYS A 128 -4.73 9.36 -5.41
N TYR A 129 -5.97 8.97 -5.15
CA TYR A 129 -6.74 8.10 -6.03
C TYR A 129 -7.90 8.84 -6.68
N GLU A 130 -8.06 8.63 -7.98
CA GLU A 130 -9.12 9.21 -8.81
C GLU A 130 -9.64 8.14 -9.78
N VAL A 131 -10.80 8.37 -10.37
CA VAL A 131 -11.41 7.48 -11.36
C VAL A 131 -11.59 8.21 -12.68
N LYS A 132 -11.52 7.46 -13.77
CA LYS A 132 -11.80 7.98 -15.12
C LYS A 132 -12.56 6.94 -15.92
N GLU A 133 -13.64 7.35 -16.57
CA GLU A 133 -14.30 6.52 -17.59
C GLU A 133 -13.51 6.59 -18.90
N GLN A 134 -13.29 5.45 -19.54
CA GLN A 134 -12.83 5.44 -20.92
C GLN A 134 -13.93 5.97 -21.84
N PRO A 135 -13.60 6.67 -22.94
CA PRO A 135 -14.61 7.30 -23.78
C PRO A 135 -15.70 6.33 -24.25
N VAL A 136 -16.95 6.72 -24.03
CA VAL A 136 -18.12 6.00 -24.54
C VAL A 136 -18.70 6.81 -25.70
N ALA A 137 -18.77 6.22 -26.89
CA ALA A 137 -19.27 6.91 -28.07
C ALA A 137 -20.70 7.43 -27.85
N GLY A 138 -20.92 8.72 -28.12
CA GLY A 138 -22.23 9.36 -27.97
C GLY A 138 -22.55 9.87 -26.56
N TYR A 139 -21.65 9.71 -25.59
CA TYR A 139 -21.85 10.14 -24.21
C TYR A 139 -20.78 11.13 -23.76
N GLU A 140 -21.20 12.11 -22.96
CA GLU A 140 -20.31 12.96 -22.17
C GLU A 140 -20.20 12.39 -20.75
N THR A 141 -18.99 12.38 -20.20
CA THR A 141 -18.71 11.85 -18.86
C THR A 141 -18.53 13.00 -17.86
N LYS A 142 -19.22 12.92 -16.73
CA LYS A 142 -18.95 13.74 -15.54
C LYS A 142 -18.57 12.87 -14.35
N VAL A 143 -17.50 13.25 -13.65
CA VAL A 143 -17.06 12.57 -12.42
C VAL A 143 -17.28 13.49 -11.22
N SER A 144 -17.96 12.98 -10.19
CA SER A 144 -18.18 13.66 -8.91
C SER A 144 -17.65 12.79 -7.78
N GLY A 145 -16.45 13.12 -7.29
CA GLY A 145 -15.70 12.24 -6.39
C GLY A 145 -15.30 10.98 -7.14
N THR A 146 -16.02 9.88 -6.89
CA THR A 146 -15.84 8.59 -7.55
C THR A 146 -17.10 8.11 -8.28
N ASP A 147 -18.19 8.86 -8.24
CA ASP A 147 -19.37 8.54 -9.04
C ASP A 147 -19.23 9.13 -10.45
N ILE A 148 -19.71 8.37 -11.43
CA ILE A 148 -19.67 8.68 -12.85
C ILE A 148 -21.11 8.87 -13.33
N THR A 149 -21.35 9.94 -14.07
CA THR A 149 -22.60 10.19 -14.80
C THR A 149 -22.25 10.35 -16.27
#